data_AF-A0A354YAI7-F1
#
_entry.id   AF-A0A354YAI7-F1
#
_cell.length_a   1.000
_cell.length_b   1.000
_cell.length_c   1.000
_cell.angle_alpha   90.00
_cell.angle_beta   90.00
_cell.angle_gamma   90.00
#
_symmetry.space_group_name_H-M   'P 1'
#
loop_
_entity.id
_entity.type
_entity.pdbx_description
1 polymer ?
#
loop_
_entity_poly.entity_id
_entity_poly.type
_entity_poly.pdbx_seq_one_letter_code
_entity_poly.pdbx_strand_id
1 'polypeptide(L)'
;GLDARPAPRPAFTSEDFAFMLQARPGAYLWLGQGRGADELPGYPLHHPCYDFDDEVLPLGIACLVSLVEHSIGRSCRSSASTGATEAC
;
A
#
# COMPACT_ATOMS: atom_id res chain seq x y z
N GLY A 1 7.17 -9.38 1.80
CA GLY A 1 6.59 -8.47 0.79
C GLY A 1 5.22 -8.05 1.27
N LEU A 2 4.65 -6.99 0.71
CA LEU A 2 3.27 -6.56 1.04
C LEU A 2 2.29 -7.65 0.60
N ASP A 3 1.43 -8.12 1.51
CA ASP A 3 0.36 -9.08 1.20
C ASP A 3 -0.85 -8.29 0.67
N ALA A 4 -0.99 -8.25 -0.65
CA ALA A 4 -2.13 -7.62 -1.32
C ALA A 4 -3.10 -8.70 -1.81
N ARG A 5 -4.40 -8.48 -1.54
CA ARG A 5 -5.47 -9.41 -1.93
C ARG A 5 -6.52 -8.69 -2.77
N PRO A 6 -7.11 -9.34 -3.78
CA PRO A 6 -8.25 -8.77 -4.51
C PRO A 6 -9.40 -8.47 -3.55
N ALA A 7 -10.02 -7.30 -3.71
CA ALA A 7 -11.25 -7.01 -2.98
C ALA A 7 -12.35 -7.98 -3.43
N PRO A 8 -13.17 -8.52 -2.50
CA PRO A 8 -14.20 -9.50 -2.84
C PRO A 8 -15.33 -8.92 -3.71
N ARG A 9 -15.50 -7.59 -3.71
CA ARG A 9 -16.45 -6.84 -4.53
C ARG A 9 -15.85 -5.50 -4.95
N PRO A 10 -16.24 -4.96 -6.12
CA PRO A 10 -15.95 -3.57 -6.47
C PRO A 10 -16.50 -2.61 -5.41
N ALA A 11 -15.81 -1.47 -5.24
CA ALA A 11 -16.28 -0.41 -4.36
C ALA A 11 -17.34 0.45 -5.09
N PHE A 12 -18.40 0.84 -4.39
CA PHE A 12 -19.41 1.79 -4.87
C PHE A 12 -19.04 3.25 -4.59
N THR A 13 -17.76 3.53 -4.34
CA THR A 13 -17.26 4.88 -4.06
C THR A 13 -17.07 5.65 -5.36
N SER A 14 -17.51 6.90 -5.40
CA SER A 14 -17.10 7.84 -6.45
C SER A 14 -15.72 8.40 -6.09
N GLU A 15 -14.76 8.32 -7.01
CA GLU A 15 -13.44 8.92 -6.85
C GLU A 15 -12.97 9.56 -8.17
N ASP A 16 -12.44 10.78 -8.12
CA ASP A 16 -11.92 11.52 -9.27
C ASP A 16 -10.59 10.96 -9.82
N PHE A 17 -9.85 10.16 -9.05
CA PHE A 17 -8.68 9.41 -9.54
C PHE A 17 -9.02 8.51 -10.74
N ALA A 18 -10.30 8.13 -10.91
CA ALA A 18 -10.77 7.44 -12.11
C ALA A 18 -10.44 8.20 -13.41
N PHE A 19 -10.45 9.53 -13.40
CA PHE A 19 -10.05 10.33 -14.56
C PHE A 19 -8.54 10.22 -14.85
N MET A 20 -7.70 10.08 -13.82
CA MET A 20 -6.27 9.83 -14.01
C MET A 20 -6.03 8.47 -14.66
N LEU A 21 -6.78 7.44 -14.25
CA LEU A 21 -6.71 6.10 -14.81
C LEU A 21 -7.22 5.99 -16.25
N GLN A 22 -8.06 6.93 -16.70
CA GLN A 22 -8.43 7.02 -18.12
C GLN A 22 -7.27 7.54 -18.98
N ALA A 23 -6.40 8.38 -18.43
CA ALA A 23 -5.31 9.00 -19.16
C ALA A 23 -4.05 8.13 -19.23
N ARG A 24 -3.77 7.34 -18.19
CA ARG A 24 -2.54 6.52 -18.08
C ARG A 24 -2.84 5.20 -17.36
N PRO A 25 -2.17 4.09 -17.73
CA PRO A 25 -2.19 2.88 -16.93
C PRO A 25 -1.76 3.18 -15.49
N GLY A 26 -2.57 2.75 -14.53
CA GLY A 26 -2.32 2.96 -13.11
C GLY A 26 -3.15 1.98 -12.28
N ALA A 27 -3.03 2.10 -10.96
CA ALA A 27 -3.77 1.28 -10.01
C ALA A 27 -4.31 2.15 -8.87
N TYR A 28 -5.52 1.82 -8.40
CA TYR A 28 -6.11 2.36 -7.19
C TYR A 28 -6.24 1.23 -6.17
N LEU A 29 -5.71 1.44 -4.97
CA LEU A 29 -5.55 0.39 -3.96
C LEU A 29 -6.29 0.77 -2.67
N TRP A 30 -6.85 -0.23 -2.00
CA TRP A 30 -7.41 -0.09 -0.67
C TRP A 30 -6.36 -0.44 0.39
N LEU A 31 -6.21 0.42 1.38
CA LEU A 31 -5.46 0.13 2.61
C LEU A 31 -6.47 -0.21 3.71
N GLY A 32 -6.46 -1.46 4.15
CA GLY A 32 -7.31 -1.89 5.26
C GLY A 32 -6.85 -1.26 6.58
N GLN A 33 -7.76 -0.58 7.27
CA GLN A 33 -7.54 0.08 8.57
C GLN A 33 -8.37 -0.58 9.69
N GLY A 34 -8.79 -1.83 9.49
CA GLY A 34 -9.51 -2.57 10.52
C GLY A 34 -8.53 -3.03 11.60
N ARG A 35 -8.83 -2.71 12.86
CA ARG A 35 -7.99 -3.02 14.04
C ARG A 35 -8.00 -4.49 14.47
N GLY A 36 -8.25 -5.41 13.53
CA GLY A 36 -8.32 -6.85 13.78
C GLY A 36 -9.73 -7.43 13.74
N ALA A 37 -9.82 -8.77 13.72
CA ALA A 37 -11.10 -9.49 13.64
C ALA A 37 -11.89 -9.46 14.95
N ASP A 38 -11.20 -9.21 16.07
CA ASP A 38 -11.78 -9.24 17.42
C ASP A 38 -12.27 -7.86 17.88
N GLU A 39 -12.01 -6.80 17.10
CA GLU A 39 -12.48 -5.45 17.38
C GLU A 39 -13.79 -5.16 16.65
N LEU A 40 -14.66 -4.34 17.29
CA LEU A 40 -15.85 -3.84 16.62
C LEU A 40 -15.43 -3.06 15.37
N PRO A 41 -16.14 -3.22 14.24
CA PRO A 41 -15.85 -2.41 13.05
C PRO A 41 -15.96 -0.93 13.43
N GLY A 42 -14.89 -0.18 13.16
CA GLY A 42 -14.89 1.27 13.29
C GLY A 42 -16.00 1.91 12.46
N TYR A 43 -16.31 3.17 12.75
CA TYR A 43 -17.29 3.91 11.96
C TYR A 43 -16.82 4.01 10.49
N PRO A 44 -17.74 3.99 9.51
CA PRO A 44 -17.36 4.06 8.11
C PRO A 44 -16.88 5.48 7.73
N LEU A 45 -16.17 5.59 6.60
CA LEU A 45 -15.84 6.88 6.00
C LEU A 45 -17.11 7.74 5.86
N HIS A 46 -16.98 9.05 6.12
CA HIS A 46 -18.05 10.06 6.19
C HIS A 46 -18.94 10.03 7.45
N HIS A 47 -18.76 9.09 8.37
CA HIS A 47 -19.45 9.14 9.65
C HIS A 47 -18.82 10.18 10.59
N PRO A 48 -19.58 10.97 11.38
CA PRO A 48 -19.02 12.00 12.27
C PRO A 48 -18.05 11.46 13.34
N CYS A 49 -18.25 10.21 13.76
CA CYS A 49 -17.39 9.52 14.70
C CYS A 49 -16.28 8.70 14.02
N TYR A 50 -16.04 8.88 12.72
CA TYR A 50 -14.93 8.23 12.03
C TYR A 50 -13.61 8.57 12.74
N ASP A 51 -12.86 7.53 13.07
CA ASP A 51 -11.57 7.59 13.73
C ASP A 51 -10.56 6.83 12.87
N PHE A 52 -9.50 7.52 12.47
CA PHE A 52 -8.49 6.94 11.59
C PHE A 52 -7.53 6.08 12.40
N ASP A 53 -7.08 4.97 11.82
CA ASP A 53 -6.11 4.10 12.48
C ASP A 53 -4.66 4.52 12.17
N ASP A 54 -4.05 5.35 13.01
CA ASP A 54 -2.68 5.82 12.84
C ASP A 54 -1.64 4.69 12.75
N GLU A 55 -1.93 3.53 13.34
CA GLU A 55 -1.06 2.34 13.28
C GLU A 55 -0.91 1.80 11.85
N VAL A 56 -1.80 2.16 10.92
CA VAL A 56 -1.73 1.76 9.50
C VAL A 56 -0.75 2.60 8.69
N LEU A 57 -0.33 3.78 9.19
CA LEU A 57 0.52 4.71 8.45
C LEU A 57 1.86 4.08 8.02
N PRO A 58 2.60 3.34 8.89
CA PRO A 58 3.85 2.70 8.48
C PRO A 58 3.67 1.71 7.32
N LEU A 59 2.54 0.99 7.28
CA LEU A 59 2.22 0.05 6.20
C LEU A 59 1.96 0.78 4.88
N GLY A 60 1.15 1.85 4.92
CA GLY A 60 0.88 2.68 3.74
C GLY A 60 2.14 3.33 3.16
N ILE A 61 3.01 3.84 4.04
CA ILE A 61 4.31 4.43 3.65
C ILE A 61 5.20 3.36 3.01
N ALA A 62 5.36 2.20 3.65
CA ALA A 62 6.18 1.11 3.11
C ALA A 62 5.67 0.64 1.75
N CYS A 63 4.35 0.64 1.52
CA CYS A 63 3.74 0.34 0.23
C CYS A 63 4.19 1.30 -0.88
N LEU A 64 4.00 2.60 -0.67
CA LEU A 64 4.38 3.62 -1.64
C LEU A 64 5.90 3.65 -1.88
N VAL A 65 6.71 3.55 -0.83
CA VAL A 65 8.17 3.47 -0.95
C VAL A 65 8.59 2.25 -1.76
N SER A 66 8.03 1.08 -1.47
CA SER A 66 8.35 -0.15 -2.21
C SER A 66 7.97 -0.03 -3.68
N LEU A 67 6.83 0.57 -4.00
CA LEU A 67 6.40 0.81 -5.39
C LEU A 67 7.37 1.73 -6.13
N VAL A 68 7.78 2.82 -5.48
CA VAL A 68 8.75 3.75 -6.04
C VAL A 68 10.09 3.06 -6.26
N GLU A 69 10.65 2.39 -5.24
CA GLU A 69 11.92 1.65 -5.32
C GLU A 69 11.93 0.59 -6.43
N HIS A 70 10.81 -0.12 -6.63
CA HIS A 70 10.68 -1.06 -7.75
C HIS A 70 10.59 -0.35 -9.10
N SER A 71 9.83 0.75 -9.18
CA SER A 71 9.59 1.46 -10.45
C SER A 71 10.82 2.19 -10.99
N ILE A 72 11.65 2.77 -10.12
CA ILE A 72 12.85 3.50 -10.52
C ILE A 72 14.07 2.59 -10.63
N GLY A 73 13.90 1.29 -10.31
CA GLY A 73 14.98 0.35 -10.07
C GLY A 73 15.72 0.72 -8.80
N ARG A 74 15.91 -0.21 -7.86
CA ARG A 74 16.88 0.03 -6.79
C ARG A 74 18.21 0.29 -7.48
N SER A 75 18.67 1.56 -7.50
CA SER A 75 20.07 1.87 -7.76
C SER A 75 20.84 0.89 -6.91
N CYS A 76 21.56 -0.03 -7.56
CA CYS A 76 22.28 -1.08 -6.88
C CYS A 76 23.00 -0.43 -5.71
N ARG A 77 22.53 -0.69 -4.49
CA ARG A 77 23.32 -0.34 -3.32
C ARG A 77 24.48 -1.31 -3.43
N SER A 78 25.58 -0.81 -4.01
CA SER A 78 26.89 -1.40 -3.85
C SER A 78 27.01 -1.68 -2.36
N SER A 79 26.78 -2.93 -1.99
CA SER A 79 27.20 -3.44 -0.70
C SER A 79 28.69 -3.18 -0.70
N ALA A 80 29.13 -2.24 0.14
CA ALA A 80 30.54 -2.13 0.45
C ALA A 80 31.03 -3.54 0.76
N SER A 81 31.94 -4.00 -0.09
CA SER A 81 32.61 -5.28 0.01
C SER A 81 33.18 -5.41 1.42
N THR A 82 32.54 -6.21 2.26
CA THR A 82 33.29 -6.95 3.28
C THR A 82 33.35 -8.36 2.74
N GLY A 83 34.58 -8.82 2.52
CA GLY A 83 34.91 -9.77 1.47
C GLY A 83 34.41 -11.20 1.66
N ALA A 84 34.62 -11.91 0.55
CA ALA A 84 34.89 -13.35 0.41
C ALA A 84 33.72 -14.25 -0.01
N THR A 85 33.89 -14.80 -1.23
CA THR A 85 33.67 -16.20 -1.71
C THR A 85 32.34 -16.86 -1.34
N GLU A 86 31.50 -17.41 -2.22
CA GLU A 86 31.58 -18.30 -3.41
C GLU A 86 30.09 -18.63 -3.68
N ALA A 87 29.55 -19.13 -4.80
CA ALA A 87 30.00 -19.63 -6.08
C ALA A 87 28.81 -19.48 -7.06
N CYS A 88 29.09 -19.69 -8.34
CA CYS A 88 28.14 -19.67 -9.48
C CYS A 88 26.89 -20.53 -9.25
#